data_AF-A0A958YMD9-F1
#
_entry.id   AF-A0A958YMD9-F1
#
_cell.length_a   1.000
_cell.length_b   1.000
_cell.length_c   1.000
_cell.angle_alpha   90.00
_cell.angle_beta   90.00
_cell.angle_gamma   90.00
#
_symmetry.space_group_name_H-M   'P 1'
#
loop_
_entity.id
_entity.type
_entity.pdbx_description
1 polymer ?
#
loop_
_entity_poly.entity_id
_entity_poly.type
_entity_poly.pdbx_seq_one_letter_code
_entity_poly.pdbx_strand_id
1 'polypeptide(L)'
;NQLANKIRYIKSDSINNIYGVDIDYPTLKGTIYLTYKNVKDSIHLINYIKDAQNLTQKHVIKADEIAEQPFLNQKRRVFGMFYEVGGNAASQSQFYVTDSTKHFLSGSLYFYAKPNYDSILPAADYLKNDIKHIMESLRWKDN
;
A
#
# COMPACT_ATOMS: atom_id res chain seq x y z
N ASN A 1 0.97 -8.14 -14.90
CA ASN A 1 1.41 -9.12 -13.88
C ASN A 1 0.68 -10.43 -14.14
N GLN A 2 1.39 -11.56 -14.35
CA GLN A 2 0.76 -12.87 -14.65
C GLN A 2 0.41 -13.68 -13.38
N LEU A 3 0.96 -13.29 -12.22
CA LEU A 3 0.73 -13.97 -10.94
C LEU A 3 -0.46 -13.39 -10.16
N ALA A 4 -0.89 -12.17 -10.52
CA ALA A 4 -2.05 -11.53 -9.95
C ALA A 4 -3.34 -12.03 -10.62
N ASN A 5 -4.35 -12.30 -9.80
CA ASN A 5 -5.71 -12.49 -10.29
C ASN A 5 -6.22 -11.21 -10.97
N LYS A 6 -7.05 -11.38 -12.01
CA LYS A 6 -7.73 -10.24 -12.65
C LYS A 6 -8.64 -9.58 -11.62
N ILE A 7 -8.51 -8.25 -11.46
CA ILE A 7 -9.39 -7.46 -10.59
C ILE A 7 -10.83 -7.61 -11.10
N ARG A 8 -11.72 -8.13 -10.25
CA ARG A 8 -13.13 -8.36 -10.59
C ARG A 8 -14.07 -7.31 -10.01
N TYR A 9 -13.69 -6.71 -8.89
CA TYR A 9 -14.56 -5.81 -8.12
C TYR A 9 -13.77 -4.63 -7.57
N ILE A 10 -14.40 -3.45 -7.62
CA ILE A 10 -13.95 -2.25 -6.92
C ILE A 10 -14.92 -2.07 -5.76
N LYS A 11 -14.38 -2.05 -4.54
CA LYS A 11 -15.14 -1.73 -3.32
C LYS A 11 -15.35 -0.22 -3.33
N SER A 12 -16.56 0.25 -2.99
CA SER A 12 -16.82 1.69 -2.91
C SER A 12 -17.68 2.03 -1.72
N ASP A 13 -17.25 3.03 -0.96
CA ASP A 13 -18.11 3.76 -0.04
C ASP A 13 -18.47 5.09 -0.69
N SER A 14 -19.66 5.14 -1.27
CA SER A 14 -20.17 6.30 -2.00
C SER A 14 -20.40 7.52 -1.12
N ILE A 15 -20.56 7.34 0.19
CA ILE A 15 -20.81 8.45 1.13
C ILE A 15 -19.49 9.21 1.36
N ASN A 16 -18.39 8.48 1.47
CA ASN A 16 -17.08 9.04 1.78
C ASN A 16 -16.14 9.17 0.57
N ASN A 17 -16.60 8.79 -0.64
CA ASN A 17 -15.78 8.72 -1.86
C ASN A 17 -14.49 7.91 -1.67
N ILE A 18 -14.62 6.77 -0.98
CA ILE A 18 -13.52 5.84 -0.73
C ILE A 18 -13.67 4.66 -1.68
N TYR A 19 -12.58 4.29 -2.35
CA TYR A 19 -12.58 3.18 -3.30
C TYR A 19 -11.47 2.20 -2.92
N GLY A 20 -11.80 0.91 -2.86
CA GLY A 20 -10.88 -0.16 -2.51
C GLY A 20 -10.69 -1.13 -3.66
N VAL A 21 -9.45 -1.59 -3.85
CA VAL A 21 -9.12 -2.64 -4.80
C VAL A 21 -8.21 -3.65 -4.12
N ASP A 22 -8.54 -4.93 -4.24
CA ASP A 22 -7.70 -6.01 -3.74
C ASP A 22 -7.01 -6.67 -4.94
N ILE A 23 -5.68 -6.73 -4.90
CA ILE A 23 -4.87 -7.45 -5.87
C ILE A 23 -4.40 -8.73 -5.21
N ASP A 24 -5.03 -9.83 -5.59
CA ASP A 24 -4.79 -11.15 -5.01
C ASP A 24 -3.74 -11.93 -5.80
N TYR A 25 -2.79 -12.53 -5.08
CA TYR A 25 -1.71 -13.36 -5.63
C TYR A 25 -1.80 -14.76 -5.01
N PRO A 26 -2.64 -15.66 -5.56
CA PRO A 26 -2.88 -16.98 -4.97
C PRO A 26 -1.61 -17.81 -4.79
N THR A 27 -0.72 -17.79 -5.77
CA THR A 27 0.53 -18.56 -5.76
C THR A 27 1.51 -18.05 -4.71
N LEU A 28 1.43 -16.76 -4.37
CA LEU A 28 2.26 -16.08 -3.38
C LEU A 28 1.59 -16.01 -2.01
N LYS A 29 0.34 -16.48 -1.88
CA LYS A 29 -0.49 -16.44 -0.67
C LYS A 29 -0.56 -15.05 -0.04
N GLY A 30 -0.57 -14.03 -0.89
CA GLY A 30 -0.49 -12.63 -0.51
C GLY A 30 -1.52 -11.80 -1.25
N THR A 31 -1.99 -10.73 -0.59
CA THR A 31 -2.94 -9.79 -1.17
C THR A 31 -2.46 -8.37 -0.89
N ILE A 32 -2.41 -7.56 -1.94
CA ILE A 32 -2.17 -6.12 -1.85
C ILE A 32 -3.54 -5.44 -1.79
N TYR A 33 -3.83 -4.80 -0.68
CA TYR A 33 -5.03 -3.99 -0.51
C TYR A 33 -4.68 -2.55 -0.88
N LEU A 34 -5.46 -1.97 -1.77
CA LEU A 34 -5.35 -0.57 -2.17
C LEU A 34 -6.61 0.17 -1.73
N THR A 35 -6.44 1.34 -1.13
CA THR A 35 -7.55 2.23 -0.74
C THR A 35 -7.27 3.63 -1.24
N TYR A 36 -8.10 4.09 -2.16
CA TYR A 36 -8.10 5.44 -2.69
C TYR A 36 -9.13 6.30 -1.96
N LYS A 37 -8.76 7.55 -1.66
CA LYS A 37 -9.61 8.57 -1.07
C LYS A 37 -9.46 9.88 -1.84
N ASN A 38 -10.58 10.56 -2.07
CA ASN A 38 -10.55 11.93 -2.57
C ASN A 38 -10.21 12.90 -1.42
N VAL A 39 -9.27 13.80 -1.68
CA VAL A 39 -8.83 14.83 -0.73
C VAL A 39 -9.65 16.09 -0.97
N LYS A 40 -10.47 16.45 0.01
CA LYS A 40 -11.32 17.66 -0.04
C LYS A 40 -10.55 18.93 0.29
N ASP A 41 -9.62 18.85 1.23
CA ASP A 41 -8.78 19.96 1.68
C ASP A 41 -7.48 19.44 2.35
N SER A 42 -6.60 20.36 2.71
CA SER A 42 -5.32 20.03 3.35
C SER A 42 -5.47 19.36 4.73
N ILE A 43 -6.54 19.64 5.47
CA ILE A 43 -6.77 19.03 6.79
C ILE A 43 -7.08 17.54 6.61
N HIS A 44 -7.95 17.21 5.64
CA HIS A 44 -8.24 15.81 5.30
C HIS A 44 -7.00 15.07 4.83
N LEU A 45 -6.16 15.70 4.00
CA LEU A 45 -4.89 15.10 3.56
C LEU A 45 -3.99 14.76 4.75
N ILE A 46 -3.78 15.72 5.64
CA ILE A 46 -2.95 15.54 6.84
C ILE A 46 -3.50 14.40 7.70
N ASN A 47 -4.82 14.32 7.87
CA ASN A 47 -5.45 13.24 8.63
C ASN A 47 -5.25 11.88 7.96
N TYR A 48 -5.41 11.78 6.63
CA TYR A 48 -5.17 10.52 5.91
C TYR A 48 -3.73 10.05 5.98
N ILE A 49 -2.76 10.97 5.90
CA ILE A 49 -1.34 10.65 6.10
C ILE A 49 -1.10 10.15 7.52
N LYS A 50 -1.62 10.85 8.54
CA LYS A 50 -1.50 10.43 9.94
C LYS A 50 -2.13 9.07 10.18
N ASP A 51 -3.29 8.79 9.61
CA ASP A 51 -3.97 7.50 9.74
C ASP A 51 -3.13 6.38 9.14
N ALA A 52 -2.56 6.58 7.94
CA ALA A 52 -1.69 5.58 7.31
C ALA A 52 -0.41 5.33 8.13
N GLN A 53 0.19 6.39 8.69
CA GLN A 53 1.35 6.30 9.56
C GLN A 53 1.03 5.58 10.87
N ASN A 54 -0.07 5.94 11.53
CA ASN A 54 -0.54 5.32 12.77
C ASN A 54 -0.89 3.84 12.56
N LEU A 55 -1.51 3.49 11.45
CA LEU A 55 -1.78 2.09 11.09
C LEU A 55 -0.47 1.32 10.92
N THR A 56 0.50 1.89 10.21
CA THR A 56 1.83 1.28 10.07
C THR A 56 2.43 1.01 11.46
N GLN A 57 2.51 2.03 12.31
CA GLN A 57 3.07 1.89 13.66
C GLN A 57 2.32 0.87 14.54
N LYS A 58 0.99 0.85 14.52
CA LYS A 58 0.18 -0.12 15.29
C LYS A 58 0.43 -1.57 14.88
N HIS A 59 0.66 -1.82 13.59
CA HIS A 59 0.98 -3.17 13.10
C HIS A 59 2.42 -3.59 13.40
N VAL A 60 3.29 -2.66 13.82
CA VAL A 60 4.72 -2.88 14.12
C VAL A 60 5.00 -2.99 15.62
N ILE A 61 3.99 -3.01 16.49
CA ILE A 61 4.19 -3.14 17.96
C ILE A 61 4.97 -4.45 18.33
N LYS A 62 5.14 -5.39 17.38
CA LYS A 62 5.94 -6.61 17.52
C LYS A 62 7.07 -6.79 16.50
N ALA A 63 7.35 -5.81 15.64
CA ALA A 63 8.41 -5.96 14.64
C ALA A 63 9.74 -5.41 15.16
N ASP A 64 10.83 -6.05 14.73
CA ASP A 64 12.16 -5.74 15.24
C ASP A 64 12.70 -4.44 14.59
N GLU A 65 12.28 -4.13 13.35
CA GLU A 65 12.72 -2.94 12.62
C GLU A 65 11.64 -2.39 11.65
N ILE A 66 11.52 -1.05 11.55
CA ILE A 66 10.78 -0.36 10.48
C ILE A 66 11.80 0.37 9.59
N ALA A 67 11.83 0.03 8.30
CA ALA A 67 12.54 0.81 7.31
C ALA A 67 11.55 1.76 6.59
N GLU A 68 11.82 3.06 6.67
CA GLU A 68 11.04 4.09 5.98
C GLU A 68 11.78 4.56 4.72
N GLN A 69 11.08 4.61 3.59
CA GLN A 69 11.64 5.01 2.30
C GLN A 69 10.74 6.10 1.66
N PRO A 70 11.19 7.37 1.64
CA PRO A 70 10.45 8.43 0.98
C PRO A 70 10.29 8.14 -0.51
N PHE A 71 9.09 8.36 -1.03
CA PHE A 71 8.80 8.22 -2.46
C PHE A 71 8.51 9.58 -3.09
N LEU A 72 9.32 9.95 -4.08
CA LEU A 72 9.24 11.24 -4.75
C LEU A 72 9.27 11.07 -6.26
N ASN A 73 8.18 11.43 -6.93
CA ASN A 73 8.10 11.52 -8.38
C ASN A 73 7.50 12.87 -8.79
N GLN A 74 8.37 13.86 -8.94
CA GLN A 74 7.97 15.23 -9.32
C GLN A 74 7.29 15.27 -10.70
N LYS A 75 7.78 14.49 -11.67
CA LYS A 75 7.25 14.46 -13.04
C LYS A 75 5.79 14.02 -13.09
N ARG A 76 5.39 13.08 -12.24
CA ARG A 76 4.01 12.56 -12.16
C ARG A 76 3.22 13.12 -10.98
N ARG A 77 3.82 14.02 -10.20
CA ARG A 77 3.29 14.54 -8.93
C ARG A 77 2.82 13.40 -8.02
N VAL A 78 3.67 12.42 -7.77
CA VAL A 78 3.39 11.34 -6.82
C VAL A 78 4.38 11.46 -5.66
N PHE A 79 3.86 11.76 -4.48
CA PHE A 79 4.62 12.00 -3.26
C PHE A 79 4.13 11.06 -2.18
N GLY A 80 5.02 10.45 -1.40
CA GLY A 80 4.57 9.46 -0.44
C GLY A 80 5.68 8.87 0.41
N MET A 81 5.33 7.79 1.09
CA MET A 81 6.26 7.00 1.90
C MET A 81 5.97 5.52 1.66
N PHE A 82 7.03 4.74 1.58
CA PHE A 82 7.01 3.29 1.61
C PHE A 82 7.59 2.83 2.95
N TYR A 83 6.93 1.88 3.58
CA TYR A 83 7.30 1.29 4.86
C TYR A 83 7.51 -0.19 4.68
N GLU A 84 8.67 -0.65 5.11
CA GLU A 84 9.01 -2.06 5.19
C GLU A 84 9.14 -2.45 6.66
N VAL A 85 8.31 -3.40 7.07
CA VAL A 85 8.28 -3.89 8.45
C VAL A 85 9.05 -5.20 8.48
N GLY A 86 10.21 -5.21 9.13
CA GLY A 86 11.08 -6.37 9.29
C GLY A 86 10.87 -7.09 10.62
N GLY A 87 11.09 -8.41 10.64
CA GLY A 87 11.05 -9.23 11.85
C GLY A 87 10.81 -10.71 11.55
N ASN A 88 10.76 -11.54 12.61
CA ASN A 88 10.61 -13.00 12.53
C ASN A 88 9.28 -13.51 11.92
N ALA A 89 8.35 -12.63 11.55
CA ALA A 89 7.06 -12.99 11.00
C ALA A 89 6.67 -12.05 9.86
N ALA A 90 6.88 -12.50 8.61
CA ALA A 90 6.33 -11.95 7.38
C ALA A 90 6.57 -10.45 7.17
N SER A 91 7.55 -10.11 6.32
CA SER A 91 7.81 -8.72 5.92
C SER A 91 6.54 -8.09 5.36
N GLN A 92 5.91 -7.21 6.13
CA GLN A 92 4.77 -6.44 5.68
C GLN A 92 5.27 -5.18 4.99
N SER A 93 4.69 -4.88 3.84
CA SER A 93 4.95 -3.65 3.11
C SER A 93 3.70 -2.78 3.15
N GLN A 94 3.87 -1.53 3.55
CA GLN A 94 2.79 -0.54 3.55
C GLN A 94 3.26 0.71 2.84
N PHE A 95 2.36 1.45 2.23
CA PHE A 95 2.70 2.71 1.61
C PHE A 95 1.50 3.66 1.55
N TYR A 96 1.80 4.93 1.36
CA TYR A 96 0.83 5.89 0.89
C TYR A 96 1.45 6.82 -0.14
N VAL A 97 0.62 7.34 -1.04
CA VAL A 97 0.98 8.32 -2.06
C VAL A 97 -0.13 9.33 -2.28
N THR A 98 0.23 10.55 -2.65
CA THR A 98 -0.66 11.67 -2.93
C THR A 98 -0.10 12.57 -4.02
N ASP A 99 -0.96 13.36 -4.66
CA ASP A 99 -0.61 14.50 -5.52
C ASP A 99 -0.40 15.82 -4.75
N SER A 100 -0.52 15.73 -3.42
CA SER A 100 -0.55 16.83 -2.44
C SER A 100 -1.81 17.69 -2.45
N THR A 101 -2.81 17.38 -3.28
CA THR A 101 -3.97 18.27 -3.50
C THR A 101 -5.32 17.56 -3.48
N LYS A 102 -5.53 16.53 -4.30
CA LYS A 102 -6.85 15.94 -4.55
C LYS A 102 -6.89 14.43 -4.37
N HIS A 103 -5.73 13.77 -4.43
CA HIS A 103 -5.65 12.33 -4.50
C HIS A 103 -4.84 11.79 -3.33
N PHE A 104 -5.39 10.76 -2.68
CA PHE A 104 -4.68 9.98 -1.69
C PHE A 104 -4.91 8.49 -1.98
N LEU A 105 -3.84 7.72 -2.00
CA LEU A 105 -3.87 6.27 -2.16
C LEU A 105 -2.98 5.65 -1.10
N SER A 106 -3.50 4.72 -0.32
CA SER A 106 -2.71 3.88 0.57
C SER A 106 -2.77 2.43 0.12
N GLY A 107 -1.71 1.67 0.41
CA GLY A 107 -1.74 0.23 0.22
C GLY A 107 -0.99 -0.55 1.29
N SER A 108 -1.41 -1.79 1.48
CA SER A 108 -0.84 -2.71 2.46
C SER A 108 -0.81 -4.13 1.93
N LEU A 109 0.30 -4.82 2.19
CA LEU A 109 0.49 -6.22 1.86
C LEU A 109 0.20 -7.09 3.08
N TYR A 110 -0.68 -8.07 2.92
CA TYR A 110 -0.90 -9.12 3.90
C TYR A 110 -0.67 -10.50 3.29
N PHE A 111 0.00 -11.37 4.04
CA PHE A 111 0.09 -12.79 3.75
C PHE A 111 -0.91 -13.55 4.62
N TYR A 112 -1.68 -14.46 4.02
CA TYR A 112 -2.64 -15.30 4.75
C TYR A 112 -2.10 -16.72 5.04
N ALA A 113 -0.83 -16.98 4.73
CA ALA A 113 -0.16 -18.23 5.07
C ALA A 113 0.36 -18.22 6.52
N LYS A 114 0.29 -19.38 7.20
CA LYS A 114 0.94 -19.58 8.50
C LYS A 114 2.45 -19.33 8.35
N PRO A 115 3.08 -18.53 9.22
CA PRO A 115 4.44 -18.04 9.02
C PRO A 115 5.44 -19.19 9.06
N ASN A 116 5.91 -19.59 7.89
CA ASN A 116 7.24 -20.16 7.75
C ASN A 116 8.05 -19.13 6.95
N TYR A 117 8.96 -18.43 7.63
CA TYR A 117 9.67 -17.26 7.10
C TYR A 117 10.37 -17.57 5.77
N ASP A 118 11.08 -18.70 5.72
CA ASP A 118 11.83 -19.14 4.53
C ASP A 118 10.92 -19.40 3.33
N SER A 119 9.65 -19.76 3.56
CA SER A 119 8.69 -20.05 2.49
C SER A 119 8.05 -18.80 1.89
N ILE A 120 8.06 -17.68 2.61
CA ILE A 120 7.40 -16.44 2.18
C ILE A 120 8.38 -15.35 1.74
N LEU A 121 9.67 -15.47 2.07
CA LEU A 121 10.67 -14.46 1.71
C LEU A 121 10.71 -14.17 0.20
N PRO A 122 10.74 -15.17 -0.72
CA PRO A 122 10.72 -14.87 -2.17
C PRO A 122 9.41 -14.20 -2.63
N ALA A 123 8.30 -14.53 -1.98
CA ALA A 123 6.99 -13.94 -2.25
C ALA A 123 6.91 -12.48 -1.75
N ALA A 124 7.48 -12.20 -0.58
CA ALA A 124 7.59 -10.87 -0.01
C ALA A 124 8.44 -9.95 -0.89
N ASP A 125 9.60 -10.41 -1.36
CA ASP A 125 10.45 -9.65 -2.26
C ASP A 125 9.77 -9.36 -3.60
N TYR A 126 9.06 -10.34 -4.16
CA TYR A 126 8.30 -10.15 -5.39
C TYR A 126 7.20 -9.09 -5.21
N LEU A 127 6.38 -9.21 -4.17
CA LEU A 127 5.25 -8.31 -3.92
C LEU A 127 5.72 -6.91 -3.54
N LYS A 128 6.85 -6.79 -2.81
CA LYS A 128 7.53 -5.53 -2.56
C LYS A 128 7.90 -4.82 -3.85
N ASN A 129 8.54 -5.52 -4.78
CA ASN A 129 8.89 -4.96 -6.08
C ASN A 129 7.65 -4.56 -6.90
N ASP A 130 6.57 -5.33 -6.80
CA ASP A 130 5.32 -4.99 -7.48
C ASP A 130 4.65 -3.76 -6.86
N ILE A 131 4.69 -3.59 -5.54
CA ILE A 131 4.24 -2.35 -4.86
C ILE A 131 5.04 -1.14 -5.33
N LYS A 132 6.37 -1.26 -5.39
CA LYS A 132 7.23 -0.19 -5.94
C LYS A 132 6.83 0.15 -7.36
N HIS A 133 6.60 -0.86 -8.19
CA HIS A 133 6.14 -0.67 -9.56
C HIS A 133 4.76 0.01 -9.62
N ILE A 134 3.82 -0.32 -8.72
CA ILE A 134 2.53 0.38 -8.61
C ILE A 134 2.76 1.87 -8.30
N MET A 135 3.60 2.20 -7.32
CA MET A 135 3.90 3.59 -6.94
C MET A 135 4.57 4.36 -8.09
N GLU A 136 5.51 3.72 -8.79
CA GLU A 136 6.22 4.29 -9.94
C GLU A 136 5.33 4.49 -11.17
N SER A 137 4.45 3.53 -11.44
CA SER A 137 3.55 3.53 -12.61
C SER A 137 2.31 4.38 -12.42
N LEU A 138 1.97 4.75 -11.18
CA LEU A 138 0.78 5.51 -10.83
C LEU A 138 0.69 6.82 -11.63
N ARG A 139 -0.53 7.09 -12.10
CA ARG A 139 -0.90 8.35 -12.74
C ARG A 139 -2.23 8.80 -12.18
N TRP A 140 -2.25 10.03 -11.69
CA TRP A 140 -3.48 10.71 -11.32
C TRP A 140 -4.25 11.09 -12.57
N LYS A 141 -5.57 10.95 -12.51
CA LYS A 141 -6.46 11.46 -13.55
C LYS A 141 -7.09 12.73 -13.01
N ASP A 142 -6.83 13.84 -13.68
CA ASP A 142 -7.54 15.09 -13.41
C ASP A 142 -9.03 14.87 -13.73
N ASN A 143 -9.88 15.27 -12.78
CA ASN A 143 -11.32 15.37 -12.98
C ASN A 143 -11.68 16.65 -13.71
#